data_AF-A0AA36F1Q4-F1
#
_entry.id   AF-A0AA36F1Q4-F1
#
_cell.length_a   1.000
_cell.length_b   1.000
_cell.length_c   1.000
_cell.angle_alpha   90.00
_cell.angle_beta   90.00
_cell.angle_gamma   90.00
#
_symmetry.space_group_name_H-M   'P 1'
#
loop_
_entity.id
_entity.type
_entity.pdbx_description
1 polymer ?
#
loop_
_entity_poly.entity_id
_entity_poly.type
_entity_poly.pdbx_seq_one_letter_code
_entity_poly.pdbx_strand_id
1 'polypeptide(L)'
;MGRKALFVETNDRNASCLICNESVAVMKECNIRRHYEAQHLSTHSKYSGKLRSEKFESRKRSLESQRNFFTKKFVENESITRSVDDSYPSLDLTDYDY
;
A
#
# COMPACT_ATOMS: atom_id res chain seq x y z
N MET A 1 -7.57 4.24 24.15
CA MET A 1 -6.57 4.49 23.08
C MET A 1 -7.22 5.33 21.98
N GLY A 2 -7.01 6.64 22.00
CA GLY A 2 -7.70 7.59 21.13
C GLY A 2 -6.86 8.05 19.93
N ARG A 3 -7.55 8.48 18.87
CA ARG A 3 -7.07 9.37 17.78
C ARG A 3 -6.06 8.83 16.75
N LYS A 4 -6.32 7.67 16.13
CA LYS A 4 -5.69 7.26 14.84
C LYS A 4 -6.72 6.74 13.81
N ALA A 5 -7.92 7.33 13.74
CA ALA A 5 -9.06 6.70 13.07
C ALA A 5 -9.06 6.73 11.52
N LEU A 6 -8.08 7.36 10.85
CA LEU A 6 -8.10 7.56 9.39
C LEU A 6 -6.72 7.43 8.71
N PHE A 7 -5.69 7.05 9.46
CA PHE A 7 -4.31 6.99 8.98
C PHE A 7 -3.66 5.68 9.41
N VAL A 8 -2.84 5.11 8.54
CA VAL A 8 -2.08 3.88 8.80
C VAL A 8 -0.58 4.17 8.69
N GLU A 9 0.22 3.51 9.51
CA GLU A 9 1.68 3.62 9.43
C GLU A 9 2.18 2.80 8.23
N THR A 10 3.12 3.37 7.48
CA THR A 10 3.83 2.66 6.41
C THR A 10 5.20 2.19 6.90
N ASN A 11 5.84 1.28 6.16
CA ASN A 11 7.17 0.76 6.51
C ASN A 11 8.24 1.86 6.68
N ASP A 12 8.06 3.00 6.02
CA ASP A 12 8.99 4.14 6.05
C ASP A 12 8.76 5.10 7.24
N ARG A 13 8.01 4.68 8.27
CA ARG A 13 7.58 5.51 9.42
C ARG A 13 6.74 6.73 9.02
N ASN A 14 6.23 6.75 7.80
CA ASN A 14 5.28 7.73 7.30
C ASN A 14 3.85 7.29 7.63
N ALA A 15 2.90 8.20 7.50
CA ALA A 15 1.49 7.89 7.65
C ALA A 15 0.79 7.96 6.29
N SER A 16 0.08 6.92 5.89
CA SER A 16 -0.79 6.97 4.72
C SER A 16 -2.19 7.41 5.14
N CYS A 17 -2.72 8.44 4.47
CA CYS A 17 -4.09 8.90 4.65
C CYS A 17 -5.04 7.95 3.93
N LEU A 18 -5.97 7.32 4.65
CA LEU A 18 -6.92 6.44 3.98
C LEU A 18 -7.97 7.19 3.16
N ILE A 19 -8.18 8.50 3.36
CA ILE A 19 -9.19 9.24 2.59
C ILE A 19 -8.74 9.54 1.15
N CYS A 20 -7.49 9.95 0.99
CA CYS A 20 -6.93 10.39 -0.29
C CYS A 20 -5.73 9.58 -0.76
N ASN A 21 -5.28 8.59 0.02
CA ASN A 21 -4.11 7.76 -0.26
C ASN A 21 -2.78 8.52 -0.30
N GLU A 22 -2.75 9.79 0.11
CA GLU A 22 -1.52 10.57 0.21
C GLU A 22 -0.64 10.12 1.39
N SER A 23 0.68 10.25 1.21
CA SER A 23 1.67 10.04 2.25
C SER A 23 1.88 11.34 3.05
N VAL A 24 1.77 11.22 4.37
CA VAL A 24 2.07 12.27 5.34
C VAL A 24 3.42 11.95 5.96
N ALA A 25 4.37 12.87 5.79
CA ALA A 25 5.71 12.74 6.35
C ALA A 25 5.63 12.54 7.86
N VAL A 26 6.15 11.41 8.34
CA VAL A 26 6.19 11.02 9.76
C VAL A 26 4.81 10.85 10.42
N MET A 27 4.58 9.72 11.10
CA MET A 27 3.36 9.45 11.89
C MET A 27 3.29 10.28 13.20
N LYS A 28 3.32 11.60 13.09
CA LYS A 28 3.13 12.56 14.20
C LYS A 28 1.72 13.15 14.18
N GLU A 29 1.14 13.35 15.36
CA GLU A 29 -0.22 13.91 15.52
C GLU A 29 -0.35 15.27 14.83
N CYS A 30 0.66 16.14 14.90
CA CYS A 30 0.64 17.44 14.23
C CYS A 30 0.50 17.33 12.70
N ASN A 31 1.21 16.38 12.09
CA ASN A 31 1.24 16.20 10.64
C ASN A 31 -0.08 15.60 10.15
N ILE A 32 -0.58 14.60 10.90
CA ILE A 32 -1.89 13.97 10.68
C ILE A 32 -3.03 14.97 10.81
N ARG A 33 -3.03 15.78 11.89
CA ARG A 33 -4.05 16.79 12.14
C ARG A 33 -4.07 17.84 11.05
N ARG A 34 -2.91 18.41 10.70
CA ARG A 34 -2.80 19.43 9.65
C ARG A 34 -3.29 18.91 8.30
N HIS A 35 -2.92 17.68 7.93
CA HIS A 35 -3.40 17.06 6.71
C HIS A 35 -4.93 16.92 6.72
N TYR A 36 -5.50 16.40 7.81
CA TYR A 36 -6.95 16.23 7.91
C TYR A 36 -7.69 17.56 7.86
N GLU A 37 -7.21 18.56 8.60
CA GLU A 37 -7.84 19.88 8.66
C GLU A 37 -7.80 20.61 7.30
N ALA A 38 -6.67 20.53 6.60
CA ALA A 38 -6.48 21.21 5.31
C ALA A 38 -7.24 20.53 4.15
N GLN A 39 -7.29 19.19 4.13
CA GLN A 39 -7.78 18.43 2.97
C GLN A 39 -9.19 17.85 3.16
N HIS A 40 -9.57 17.51 4.41
CA HIS A 40 -10.73 16.65 4.67
C HIS A 40 -11.76 17.25 5.64
N LEU A 41 -11.47 18.38 6.28
CA LEU A 41 -12.39 18.96 7.26
C LEU A 41 -13.74 19.34 6.65
N SER A 42 -13.74 19.96 5.47
CA SER A 42 -14.97 20.41 4.80
C SER A 42 -15.84 19.25 4.31
N THR A 43 -15.22 18.16 3.86
CA THR A 43 -15.91 17.05 3.19
C THR A 43 -16.22 15.87 4.11
N HIS A 44 -15.37 15.64 5.13
CA HIS A 44 -15.43 14.46 6.00
C HIS A 44 -15.76 14.78 7.47
N SER A 45 -15.96 16.04 7.85
CA SER A 45 -16.51 16.41 9.16
C SER A 45 -17.91 15.82 9.41
N LYS A 46 -18.72 15.71 8.34
CA LYS A 46 -20.09 15.14 8.38
C LYS A 46 -20.16 13.69 8.83
N TYR A 47 -19.08 12.93 8.66
CA TYR A 47 -19.01 11.55 9.12
C TYR A 47 -18.48 11.56 10.55
N SER A 48 -19.31 11.21 11.53
CA SER A 48 -18.93 11.11 12.94
C SER A 48 -19.35 9.77 13.54
N GLY A 49 -18.78 9.42 14.70
CA GLY A 49 -19.13 8.20 15.42
C GLY A 49 -19.00 6.93 14.59
N LYS A 50 -20.03 6.08 14.63
CA LYS A 50 -20.06 4.75 13.99
C LYS A 50 -19.90 4.81 12.47
N LEU A 51 -20.55 5.78 11.82
CA LEU A 51 -20.50 5.93 10.36
C LEU A 51 -19.08 6.21 9.85
N ARG A 52 -18.29 6.97 10.62
CA ARG A 52 -16.87 7.20 10.31
C ARG A 52 -16.08 5.91 10.37
N SER A 53 -16.27 5.11 11.42
CA SER A 53 -15.59 3.83 11.59
C SER A 53 -15.97 2.81 10.51
N GLU A 54 -17.26 2.69 10.17
CA GLU A 54 -17.72 1.77 9.13
C GLU A 54 -17.14 2.11 7.75
N LYS A 55 -17.10 3.41 7.40
CA LYS A 55 -16.52 3.87 6.14
C LYS A 55 -15.01 3.65 6.09
N PHE A 56 -14.34 3.86 7.23
CA PHE A 56 -12.91 3.59 7.37
C PHE A 56 -12.59 2.10 7.17
N GLU A 57 -13.28 1.21 7.89
CA GLU A 57 -13.05 -0.24 7.78
C GLU A 57 -13.38 -0.79 6.39
N SER A 58 -14.42 -0.26 5.74
CA SER A 58 -14.71 -0.59 4.34
C SER A 58 -13.53 -0.24 3.43
N ARG A 59 -12.96 0.95 3.61
CA ARG A 59 -11.86 1.40 2.76
C ARG A 59 -10.55 0.67 3.06
N LYS A 60 -10.24 0.44 4.33
CA LYS A 60 -9.09 -0.35 4.75
C LYS A 60 -9.12 -1.74 4.12
N ARG A 61 -10.26 -2.44 4.21
CA ARG A 61 -10.45 -3.75 3.58
C ARG A 61 -10.26 -3.73 2.06
N SER A 62 -10.74 -2.67 1.40
CA SER A 62 -10.52 -2.51 -0.04
C SER A 62 -9.04 -2.39 -0.39
N LEU A 63 -8.28 -1.60 0.37
CA LEU A 63 -6.83 -1.46 0.17
C LEU A 63 -6.07 -2.75 0.44
N GLU A 64 -6.43 -3.48 1.50
CA GLU A 64 -5.85 -4.79 1.80
C GLU A 64 -6.14 -5.81 0.68
N SER A 65 -7.36 -5.81 0.14
CA SER A 65 -7.75 -6.65 -0.99
C SER A 65 -6.91 -6.34 -2.24
N GLN A 66 -6.75 -5.05 -2.57
CA GLN A 66 -5.91 -4.62 -3.68
C GLN A 66 -4.45 -5.08 -3.50
N ARG A 67 -3.89 -4.86 -2.31
CA ARG A 67 -2.52 -5.31 -1.99
C ARG A 67 -2.37 -6.81 -2.16
N ASN A 68 -3.32 -7.59 -1.66
CA ASN A 68 -3.29 -9.05 -1.75
C ASN A 68 -3.39 -9.51 -3.21
N PHE A 69 -4.22 -8.86 -4.05
CA PHE A 69 -4.31 -9.15 -5.47
C PHE A 69 -2.98 -8.95 -6.19
N PHE A 70 -2.33 -7.80 -6.00
CA PHE A 70 -1.02 -7.53 -6.62
C PHE A 70 0.07 -8.45 -6.10
N THR A 71 0.08 -8.76 -4.79
CA THR A 71 1.06 -9.69 -4.20
C THR A 71 0.92 -11.08 -4.81
N LYS A 72 -0.31 -11.60 -4.94
CA LYS A 72 -0.58 -12.89 -5.58
C LYS A 72 -0.10 -12.91 -7.04
N LYS A 73 -0.43 -11.86 -7.80
CA LYS A 73 -0.01 -11.75 -9.20
C LYS A 73 1.49 -11.69 -9.37
N PHE A 74 2.19 -11.01 -8.46
CA PHE A 74 3.66 -10.99 -8.44
C PHE A 74 4.25 -12.38 -8.20
N VAL A 75 3.76 -13.10 -7.18
CA VAL A 75 4.22 -14.46 -6.87
C VAL A 75 3.93 -15.45 -8.01
N GLU A 76 2.74 -15.37 -8.61
CA GLU A 76 2.37 -16.18 -9.79
C GLU A 76 3.32 -15.90 -10.96
N ASN A 77 3.59 -14.63 -11.28
CA ASN A 77 4.48 -14.26 -12.37
C ASN A 77 5.94 -14.70 -12.13
N GLU A 78 6.44 -14.53 -10.90
CA GLU A 78 7.80 -14.95 -10.53
C GLU A 78 7.97 -16.47 -10.70
N SER A 79 6.94 -17.26 -10.35
CA SER A 79 6.93 -18.70 -10.53
C SER A 79 6.98 -19.11 -12.00
N ILE A 80 6.33 -18.35 -12.89
CA ILE A 80 6.34 -18.59 -14.34
C ILE A 80 7.71 -18.25 -14.92
N THR A 81 8.32 -17.13 -14.53
CA THR A 81 9.65 -16.73 -15.03
C THR A 81 10.76 -17.70 -14.65
N ARG A 82 10.69 -18.32 -13.46
CA ARG A 82 11.65 -19.36 -13.08
C ARG A 82 11.52 -20.62 -13.93
N SER A 83 10.29 -21.00 -14.31
CA SER A 83 10.05 -22.19 -15.13
C SER A 83 10.47 -22.07 -16.60
N VAL A 84 10.71 -20.87 -17.13
CA VAL A 84 11.22 -20.68 -18.51
C VAL A 84 12.75 -20.62 -18.61
N ASP A 85 13.46 -20.32 -17.51
CA ASP A 85 14.94 -20.33 -17.48
C ASP A 85 15.51 -21.76 -17.63
N ASP A 86 14.80 -22.76 -17.12
CA ASP A 86 15.17 -24.19 -17.26
C ASP A 86 14.99 -24.76 -18.69
N SER A 87 14.48 -23.97 -19.64
CA SER A 87 14.19 -24.42 -21.02
C SER A 87 15.14 -23.86 -22.09
N TYR A 88 16.09 -22.98 -21.75
CA TYR A 88 17.13 -22.56 -22.68
C TYR A 88 18.38 -23.41 -22.46
N PRO A 89 18.78 -24.29 -23.40
CA PRO A 89 20.07 -24.97 -23.30
C PRO A 89 21.13 -23.89 -23.20
N SER A 90 21.98 -23.94 -22.17
CA SER A 90 23.15 -23.08 -22.08
C SER A 90 23.92 -23.23 -23.39
N LEU A 91 23.96 -22.18 -24.22
CA LEU A 91 24.95 -22.09 -25.30
C LEU A 91 26.31 -22.14 -24.61
N ASP A 92 27.00 -23.26 -24.75
CA ASP A 92 28.34 -23.40 -24.21
C ASP A 92 29.26 -22.43 -24.96
N LEU A 93 29.72 -21.41 -24.24
CA LEU A 93 30.76 -20.50 -24.72
C LEU A 93 32.13 -21.15 -24.51
N THR A 94 32.40 -22.26 -25.18
CA THR A 94 33.72 -22.93 -25.14
C THR A 94 34.46 -23.07 -26.46
N ASP A 95 33.99 -22.50 -27.58
CA ASP A 95 34.70 -22.53 -28.87
C ASP A 95 35.22 -21.15 -29.34
N TYR A 96 35.84 -20.37 -28.45
CA TYR A 96 36.78 -19.32 -28.86
C TYR A 96 38.21 -19.81 -28.60
N ASP A 97 38.71 -20.65 -29.51
CA ASP A 97 40.12 -21.00 -29.60
C ASP A 97 40.93 -19.84 -30.23
N TYR A 98 42.06 -19.53 -29.59
CA TYR A 98 43.11 -18.59 -30.00
C TYR A 98 44.06 -19.23 -31.03
#